data_AF-A0A3L6MRE5-F1
#
_entry.id   AF-A0A3L6MRE5-F1
#
_cell.length_a   1.000
_cell.length_b   1.000
_cell.length_c   1.000
_cell.angle_alpha   90.00
_cell.angle_beta   90.00
_cell.angle_gamma   90.00
#
_symmetry.space_group_name_H-M   'P 1'
#
loop_
_entity.id
_entity.type
_entity.pdbx_description
1 polymer ?
#
loop_
_entity_poly.entity_id
_entity_poly.type
_entity_poly.pdbx_seq_one_letter_code
_entity_poly.pdbx_strand_id
1 'polypeptide(L)'
;MATSCIQHLNGMVTRRGNVTDTGTSDNVIYLMSITNELLEVRSLERWLHHFQSRETLEAYDICMEAYNARNDPQMDKLRRLSQEVLSNEDGESLAKASRGARHFVGRLAEHIRVSKQLVEDALRAREVLDIFQMSEIPTPLCVQPSEIDPSVTLDRILGKMIPKEDEELSSIRQGLSSLNSHVGLEERVKERLLALQSNPPVVHCEVQVLDHFHKGRLRFVGDDRFVGTSKFSCLCCKLYYRHHPSRPVEPDSHEQIYLNWGPVGLIEGPKDASYLELRETLNPVIHGLRDGFFRAMRNKGLSNFNHTNSITGLTRSADTPVNSDSDVELDSEPEGGTTLEDS
;
A
#
# COMPACT_ATOMS: atom_id res chain seq x y z
N MET A 1 -8.16 13.21 10.90
CA MET A 1 -7.09 13.91 10.13
C MET A 1 -7.35 15.39 9.94
N ALA A 2 -8.45 15.82 9.33
CA ALA A 2 -8.77 17.25 9.15
C ALA A 2 -8.74 18.06 10.47
N THR A 3 -9.28 17.50 11.55
CA THR A 3 -9.24 18.09 12.90
C THR A 3 -7.82 18.30 13.42
N SER A 4 -6.92 17.34 13.20
CA SER A 4 -5.51 17.46 13.61
C SER A 4 -4.79 18.53 12.80
N CYS A 5 -5.01 18.60 11.49
CA CYS A 5 -4.50 19.72 10.66
C CYS A 5 -4.97 21.07 11.19
N ILE A 6 -6.27 21.21 11.45
CA ILE A 6 -6.87 22.45 11.96
C ILE A 6 -6.28 22.84 13.32
N GLN A 7 -6.05 21.89 14.22
CA GLN A 7 -5.41 22.15 15.51
C GLN A 7 -3.98 22.70 15.35
N HIS A 8 -3.19 22.10 14.45
CA HIS A 8 -1.83 22.59 14.16
C HIS A 8 -1.83 23.98 13.52
N LEU A 9 -2.73 24.24 12.56
CA LEU A 9 -2.87 25.54 11.91
C LEU A 9 -3.25 26.63 12.94
N ASN A 10 -4.17 26.34 13.87
CA ASN A 10 -4.55 27.26 14.94
C ASN A 10 -3.38 27.58 15.89
N GLY A 11 -2.55 26.59 16.22
CA GLY A 11 -1.32 26.80 16.99
C GLY A 11 -0.29 27.68 16.28
N MET A 12 -0.19 27.58 14.94
CA MET A 12 0.69 28.46 14.14
C MET A 12 0.18 29.90 14.10
N VAL A 13 -1.13 30.10 13.91
CA VAL A 13 -1.75 31.44 13.89
C VAL A 13 -1.54 32.14 15.23
N THR A 14 -1.74 31.43 16.35
CA THR A 14 -1.54 31.98 17.70
C THR A 14 -0.09 32.39 17.93
N ARG A 15 0.88 31.55 17.54
CA ARG A 15 2.30 31.87 17.67
C ARG A 15 2.70 33.09 16.84
N ARG A 16 2.21 33.20 15.61
CA ARG A 16 2.54 34.33 14.71
C ARG A 16 1.85 35.63 15.12
N GLY A 17 0.64 35.56 15.67
CA GLY A 17 -0.06 36.72 16.25
C GLY A 17 0.66 37.34 17.44
N ASN A 18 1.44 36.55 18.19
CA ASN A 18 2.24 37.06 19.30
C ASN A 18 3.57 37.72 18.85
N VAL A 19 4.04 37.45 17.63
CA VAL A 19 5.31 37.97 17.10
C VAL A 19 5.16 39.39 16.53
N THR A 20 3.95 39.85 16.23
CA THR A 20 3.69 41.17 15.62
C THR A 20 3.76 42.36 16.59
N ASP A 21 4.02 42.13 17.89
CA ASP A 21 3.98 43.17 18.93
C ASP A 21 5.33 43.90 19.15
N THR A 22 6.34 43.66 18.30
CA THR A 22 7.68 44.29 18.38
C THR A 22 8.07 44.95 17.04
N GLY A 23 8.05 46.29 16.97
CA GLY A 23 8.20 47.12 15.74
C GLY A 23 9.58 47.12 15.05
N THR A 24 9.74 47.49 13.77
CA THR A 24 9.85 48.86 13.17
C THR A 24 9.71 48.87 11.61
N SER A 25 9.72 50.07 10.98
CA SER A 25 9.30 50.48 9.61
C SER A 25 9.64 49.68 8.33
N ASP A 26 10.35 48.55 8.35
CA ASP A 26 10.28 47.52 7.27
C ASP A 26 8.96 46.71 7.31
N ASN A 27 8.12 47.10 8.27
CA ASN A 27 6.83 46.54 8.61
C ASN A 27 5.81 46.42 7.48
N VAL A 28 5.77 47.26 6.44
CA VAL A 28 4.64 47.17 5.48
C VAL A 28 4.73 45.90 4.62
N ILE A 29 5.91 45.61 4.04
CA ILE A 29 6.10 44.41 3.22
C ILE A 29 6.04 43.15 4.09
N TYR A 30 6.62 43.20 5.28
CA TYR A 30 6.61 42.10 6.24
C TYR A 30 5.22 41.83 6.85
N LEU A 31 4.44 42.89 7.16
CA LEU A 31 3.05 42.74 7.59
C LEU A 31 2.18 42.29 6.42
N MET A 32 2.43 42.73 5.18
CA MET A 32 1.71 42.23 4.00
C MET A 32 2.03 40.75 3.74
N SER A 33 3.27 40.30 3.91
CA SER A 33 3.61 38.87 3.79
C SER A 33 2.97 38.05 4.92
N ILE A 34 3.03 38.52 6.17
CA ILE A 34 2.37 37.85 7.31
C ILE A 34 0.86 37.79 7.13
N THR A 35 0.23 38.89 6.71
CA THR A 35 -1.23 38.94 6.50
C THR A 35 -1.66 38.03 5.36
N ASN A 36 -0.90 37.97 4.26
CA ASN A 36 -1.14 37.02 3.19
C ASN A 36 -1.01 35.56 3.69
N GLU A 37 0.06 35.23 4.39
CA GLU A 37 0.23 33.88 4.96
C GLU A 37 -0.89 33.51 5.94
N LEU A 38 -1.31 34.44 6.80
CA LEU A 38 -2.45 34.25 7.72
C LEU A 38 -3.78 34.07 6.99
N LEU A 39 -4.02 34.84 5.92
CA LEU A 39 -5.21 34.70 5.08
C LEU A 39 -5.24 33.34 4.38
N GLU A 40 -4.10 32.89 3.88
CA GLU A 40 -4.01 31.58 3.26
C GLU A 40 -4.17 30.45 4.30
N VAL A 41 -3.69 30.60 5.54
CA VAL A 41 -3.88 29.60 6.61
C VAL A 41 -5.36 29.51 6.98
N ARG A 42 -6.04 30.65 7.15
CA ARG A 42 -7.49 30.69 7.42
C ARG A 42 -8.32 30.12 6.27
N SER A 43 -7.87 30.28 5.04
CA SER A 43 -8.53 29.71 3.86
C SER A 43 -8.42 28.18 3.85
N LEU A 44 -7.24 27.65 4.16
CA LEU A 44 -7.02 26.20 4.31
C LEU A 44 -7.85 25.61 5.45
N GLU A 45 -7.88 26.28 6.60
CA GLU A 45 -8.68 25.87 7.75
C GLU A 45 -10.18 25.80 7.40
N ARG A 46 -10.73 26.85 6.77
CA ARG A 46 -12.13 26.89 6.33
C ARG A 46 -12.44 25.76 5.34
N TRP A 47 -11.52 25.47 4.43
CA TRP A 47 -11.68 24.37 3.49
C TRP A 47 -11.65 23.00 4.19
N LEU A 48 -10.74 22.79 5.15
CA LEU A 48 -10.69 21.56 5.95
C LEU A 48 -11.96 21.33 6.78
N HIS A 49 -12.63 22.40 7.22
CA HIS A 49 -13.92 22.31 7.91
C HIS A 49 -15.04 21.71 7.05
N HIS A 50 -14.93 21.73 5.72
CA HIS A 50 -15.90 21.05 4.86
C HIS A 50 -15.88 19.52 5.06
N PHE A 51 -14.76 18.97 5.51
CA PHE A 51 -14.55 17.53 5.72
C PHE A 51 -14.64 17.09 7.19
N GLN A 52 -14.98 17.99 8.10
CA GLN A 52 -15.26 17.63 9.49
C GLN A 52 -16.65 17.03 9.63
N SER A 53 -16.82 16.14 10.62
CA SER A 53 -18.04 15.39 10.90
C SER A 53 -19.27 16.30 10.88
N ARG A 54 -20.01 16.26 9.77
CA ARG A 54 -21.39 16.75 9.71
C ARG A 54 -22.24 15.52 9.93
N GLU A 55 -22.95 15.48 11.05
CA GLU A 55 -23.86 14.37 11.43
C GLU A 55 -25.00 14.14 10.40
N THR A 56 -25.03 14.91 9.30
CA THR A 56 -26.14 15.01 8.36
C THR A 56 -25.76 14.77 6.89
N LEU A 57 -24.49 14.46 6.56
CA LEU A 57 -24.10 14.18 5.17
C LEU A 57 -24.02 12.68 4.92
N GLU A 58 -24.68 12.22 3.85
CA GLU A 58 -24.57 10.86 3.35
C GLU A 58 -23.18 10.60 2.76
N ALA A 59 -22.76 9.34 2.71
CA ALA A 59 -21.44 8.96 2.20
C ALA A 59 -21.17 9.46 0.77
N TYR A 60 -22.21 9.50 -0.06
CA TYR A 60 -22.13 10.02 -1.43
C TYR A 60 -21.75 11.51 -1.46
N ASP A 61 -22.39 12.33 -0.61
CA ASP A 61 -22.18 13.77 -0.59
C ASP A 61 -20.74 14.10 -0.16
N ILE A 62 -20.21 13.36 0.82
CA ILE A 62 -18.82 13.48 1.26
C ILE A 62 -17.85 13.15 0.12
N CYS A 63 -18.11 12.07 -0.62
CA CYS A 63 -17.28 11.69 -1.76
C CYS A 63 -17.38 12.70 -2.91
N MET A 64 -18.56 13.28 -3.14
CA MET A 64 -18.77 14.29 -4.17
C MET A 64 -18.09 15.62 -3.83
N GLU A 65 -18.17 16.07 -2.57
CA GLU A 65 -17.44 17.25 -2.08
C GLU A 65 -15.92 17.04 -2.24
N ALA A 66 -15.41 15.88 -1.82
CA ALA A 66 -13.99 15.53 -2.03
C ALA A 66 -13.61 15.51 -3.51
N TYR A 67 -14.47 14.94 -4.37
CA TYR A 67 -14.27 14.92 -5.81
C TYR A 67 -14.17 16.33 -6.38
N ASN A 68 -15.06 17.25 -6.00
CA ASN A 68 -15.01 18.64 -6.45
C ASN A 68 -13.78 19.38 -5.92
N ALA A 69 -13.42 19.14 -4.67
CA ALA A 69 -12.30 19.77 -3.98
C ALA A 69 -10.92 19.32 -4.47
N ARG A 70 -10.82 18.25 -5.29
CA ARG A 70 -9.52 17.73 -5.77
C ARG A 70 -8.69 18.74 -6.57
N ASN A 71 -9.35 19.69 -7.24
CA ASN A 71 -8.72 20.75 -8.03
C ASN A 71 -8.65 22.09 -7.26
N ASP A 72 -9.02 22.09 -5.97
CA ASP A 72 -8.97 23.28 -5.14
C ASP A 72 -7.51 23.66 -4.86
N PRO A 73 -7.13 24.96 -4.92
CA PRO A 73 -5.80 25.42 -4.54
C PRO A 73 -5.30 24.94 -3.17
N GLN A 74 -6.21 24.61 -2.24
CA GLN A 74 -5.84 24.05 -0.94
C GLN A 74 -5.16 22.68 -1.04
N MET A 75 -5.43 21.88 -2.08
CA MET A 75 -4.76 20.58 -2.30
C MET A 75 -3.27 20.76 -2.61
N ASP A 76 -2.92 21.78 -3.40
CA ASP A 76 -1.52 22.13 -3.66
C ASP A 76 -0.83 22.68 -2.41
N LYS A 77 -1.57 23.41 -1.57
CA LYS A 77 -1.05 23.91 -0.29
C LYS A 77 -0.74 22.77 0.68
N LEU A 78 -1.64 21.79 0.81
CA LEU A 78 -1.37 20.58 1.60
C LEU A 78 -0.15 19.83 1.09
N ARG A 79 0.06 19.76 -0.23
CA ARG A 79 1.27 19.17 -0.82
C ARG A 79 2.52 19.92 -0.36
N ARG A 80 2.55 21.26 -0.43
CA ARG A 80 3.70 22.05 0.03
C ARG A 80 3.98 21.82 1.51
N LEU A 81 2.95 21.92 2.36
CA LEU A 81 3.09 21.66 3.81
C LEU A 81 3.57 20.23 4.12
N SER A 82 3.20 19.24 3.29
CA SER A 82 3.67 17.85 3.48
C SER A 82 5.15 17.63 3.11
N GLN A 83 5.73 18.54 2.34
CA GLN A 83 7.12 18.51 1.86
C GLN A 83 8.04 19.43 2.67
N GLU A 84 7.50 20.29 3.54
CA GLU A 84 8.30 21.16 4.40
C GLU A 84 9.07 20.33 5.43
N VAL A 85 10.39 20.27 5.29
CA VAL A 85 11.30 19.67 6.28
C VAL A 85 11.44 20.62 7.45
N LEU A 86 10.48 20.58 8.37
CA LEU A 86 10.54 21.37 9.60
C LEU A 86 11.37 20.61 10.65
N SER A 87 12.41 21.25 11.16
CA SER A 87 13.38 20.64 12.11
C SER A 87 12.84 20.46 13.53
N ASN A 88 11.55 20.71 13.77
CA ASN A 88 10.89 20.62 15.06
C ASN A 88 9.73 19.61 15.04
N GLU A 89 9.45 18.99 16.19
CA GLU A 89 8.41 17.96 16.34
C GLU A 89 7.02 18.43 15.87
N ASP A 90 6.69 19.71 16.12
CA ASP A 90 5.45 20.33 15.66
C ASP A 90 5.28 20.32 14.14
N GLY A 91 6.39 20.54 13.42
CA GLY A 91 6.40 20.65 11.99
C GLY A 91 6.32 19.30 11.29
N GLU A 92 6.98 18.28 11.85
CA GLU A 92 6.83 16.90 11.40
C GLU A 92 5.37 16.40 11.56
N SER A 93 4.73 16.75 12.69
CA SER A 93 3.32 16.43 12.92
C SER A 93 2.40 17.13 11.91
N LEU A 94 2.65 18.41 11.59
CA LEU A 94 1.89 19.15 10.58
C LEU A 94 2.08 18.57 9.18
N ALA A 95 3.31 18.21 8.80
CA ALA A 95 3.60 17.60 7.51
C ALA A 95 2.87 16.25 7.38
N LYS A 96 2.90 15.42 8.43
CA LYS A 96 2.15 14.15 8.49
C LYS A 96 0.64 14.37 8.42
N ALA A 97 0.10 15.32 9.17
CA ALA A 97 -1.32 15.64 9.16
C ALA A 97 -1.77 16.12 7.77
N SER A 98 -0.98 17.00 7.15
CA SER A 98 -1.25 17.56 5.81
C SER A 98 -1.20 16.49 4.72
N ARG A 99 -0.21 15.60 4.78
CA ARG A 99 -0.10 14.41 3.92
C ARG A 99 -1.34 13.53 4.05
N GLY A 100 -1.74 13.22 5.28
CA GLY A 100 -2.93 12.43 5.56
C GLY A 100 -4.21 13.10 5.06
N ALA A 101 -4.41 14.40 5.30
CA ALA A 101 -5.58 15.13 4.81
C ALA A 101 -5.67 15.08 3.28
N ARG A 102 -4.56 15.35 2.58
CA ARG A 102 -4.48 15.25 1.11
C ARG A 102 -4.79 13.83 0.63
N HIS A 103 -4.20 12.81 1.29
CA HIS A 103 -4.44 11.41 0.97
C HIS A 103 -5.93 11.05 1.09
N PHE A 104 -6.56 11.35 2.23
CA PHE A 104 -7.97 11.00 2.47
C PHE A 104 -8.94 11.74 1.54
N VAL A 105 -8.72 13.03 1.28
CA VAL A 105 -9.52 13.77 0.28
C VAL A 105 -9.38 13.12 -1.10
N GLY A 106 -8.15 12.73 -1.48
CA GLY A 106 -7.91 11.97 -2.70
C GLY A 106 -8.68 10.64 -2.74
N ARG A 107 -8.60 9.83 -1.68
CA ARG A 107 -9.30 8.54 -1.58
C ARG A 107 -10.82 8.67 -1.67
N LEU A 108 -11.39 9.68 -1.01
CA LEU A 108 -12.83 9.96 -1.09
C LEU A 108 -13.24 10.39 -2.51
N ALA A 109 -12.45 11.26 -3.15
CA ALA A 109 -12.67 11.66 -4.53
C ALA A 109 -12.60 10.49 -5.52
N GLU A 110 -11.76 9.49 -5.24
CA GLU A 110 -11.59 8.32 -6.10
C GLU A 110 -12.86 7.50 -6.28
N HIS A 111 -13.74 7.40 -5.27
CA HIS A 111 -15.00 6.67 -5.40
C HIS A 111 -15.89 7.21 -6.53
N ILE A 112 -15.93 8.54 -6.72
CA ILE A 112 -16.65 9.17 -7.83
C ILE A 112 -15.86 9.06 -9.14
N ARG A 113 -14.55 9.33 -9.09
CA ARG A 113 -13.68 9.37 -10.27
C ARG A 113 -13.60 8.01 -10.96
N VAL A 114 -13.30 6.95 -10.21
CA VAL A 114 -13.12 5.59 -10.73
C VAL A 114 -14.42 5.11 -11.34
N SER A 115 -15.56 5.33 -10.68
CA SER A 115 -16.88 4.95 -11.21
C SER A 115 -17.19 5.64 -12.53
N LYS A 116 -16.94 6.95 -12.64
CA LYS A 116 -17.12 7.69 -13.90
C LYS A 116 -16.19 7.17 -15.00
N GLN A 117 -14.91 7.03 -14.69
CA GLN A 117 -13.91 6.56 -15.62
C GLN A 117 -14.22 5.15 -16.13
N LEU A 118 -14.64 4.25 -15.23
CA LEU A 118 -15.02 2.87 -15.58
C LEU A 118 -16.18 2.84 -16.58
N VAL A 119 -17.20 3.68 -16.38
CA VAL A 119 -18.33 3.78 -17.32
C VAL A 119 -17.86 4.32 -18.67
N GLU A 120 -17.06 5.39 -18.69
CA GLU A 120 -16.53 5.95 -19.94
C GLU A 120 -15.66 4.96 -20.70
N ASP A 121 -14.78 4.23 -19.99
CA ASP A 121 -13.89 3.24 -20.59
C ASP A 121 -14.66 2.02 -21.09
N ALA A 122 -15.67 1.57 -20.35
CA ALA A 122 -16.57 0.52 -20.81
C ALA A 122 -17.29 0.92 -22.11
N LEU A 123 -17.72 2.19 -22.24
CA LEU A 123 -18.35 2.68 -23.46
C LEU A 123 -17.38 2.72 -24.66
N ARG A 124 -16.08 2.94 -24.41
CA ARG A 124 -15.00 2.91 -25.42
C ARG A 124 -14.59 1.48 -25.78
N ALA A 125 -14.74 0.53 -24.86
CA ALA A 125 -14.37 -0.87 -25.03
C ALA A 125 -15.54 -1.79 -25.43
N ARG A 126 -16.67 -1.23 -25.89
CA ARG A 126 -17.88 -1.98 -26.24
C ARG A 126 -17.63 -3.13 -27.22
N GLU A 127 -16.79 -2.91 -28.21
CA GLU A 127 -16.43 -3.94 -29.20
C GLU A 127 -15.78 -5.18 -28.57
N VAL A 128 -15.16 -5.05 -27.39
CA VAL A 128 -14.61 -6.18 -26.64
C VAL A 128 -15.65 -6.70 -25.65
N LEU A 129 -16.26 -5.82 -24.86
CA LEU A 129 -17.19 -6.21 -23.79
C LEU A 129 -18.49 -6.87 -24.29
N ASP A 130 -18.94 -6.52 -25.50
CA ASP A 130 -20.16 -7.09 -26.09
C ASP A 130 -19.90 -8.48 -26.73
N ILE A 131 -18.64 -8.81 -27.03
CA ILE A 131 -18.26 -10.07 -27.70
C ILE A 131 -17.89 -11.15 -26.68
N PHE A 132 -17.21 -10.78 -25.59
CA PHE A 132 -16.73 -11.74 -24.59
C PHE A 132 -17.70 -11.87 -23.43
N GLN A 133 -17.95 -13.11 -22.99
CA GLN A 133 -18.70 -13.38 -21.77
C GLN A 133 -17.74 -13.46 -20.59
N MET A 134 -18.08 -12.76 -19.50
CA MET A 134 -17.37 -12.89 -18.25
C MET A 134 -17.76 -14.19 -17.56
N SER A 135 -16.76 -14.94 -17.11
CA SER A 135 -16.94 -16.15 -16.31
C SER A 135 -16.25 -15.96 -14.96
N GLU A 136 -16.98 -16.22 -13.90
CA GLU A 136 -16.42 -16.21 -12.56
C GLU A 136 -15.60 -17.49 -12.33
N ILE A 137 -14.40 -17.33 -11.76
CA ILE A 137 -13.58 -18.45 -11.30
C ILE A 137 -13.82 -18.58 -9.80
N PRO A 138 -14.31 -19.73 -9.30
CA PRO A 138 -14.49 -19.94 -7.88
C PRO A 138 -13.16 -19.77 -7.13
N THR A 139 -13.17 -19.00 -6.05
CA THR A 139 -12.00 -18.83 -5.19
C THR A 139 -11.56 -20.20 -4.65
N PRO A 140 -10.36 -20.67 -5.00
CA PRO A 140 -9.85 -21.94 -4.49
C PRO A 140 -9.56 -21.82 -3.00
N LEU A 141 -9.67 -22.95 -2.29
CA LEU A 141 -9.19 -23.03 -0.91
C LEU A 141 -7.71 -22.68 -0.88
N CYS A 142 -7.31 -21.87 0.10
CA CYS A 142 -5.91 -21.59 0.37
C CYS A 142 -5.33 -22.63 1.33
N VAL A 143 -4.03 -22.94 1.19
CA VAL A 143 -3.30 -23.69 2.23
C VAL A 143 -3.42 -22.93 3.55
N GLN A 144 -3.92 -23.63 4.57
CA GLN A 144 -4.09 -23.05 5.90
C GLN A 144 -2.74 -22.95 6.62
N PRO A 145 -2.51 -21.89 7.42
CA PRO A 145 -1.32 -21.79 8.25
C PRO A 145 -1.21 -22.99 9.18
N SER A 146 0.01 -23.48 9.38
CA SER A 146 0.25 -24.49 10.42
C SER A 146 0.00 -23.88 11.80
N GLU A 147 -0.35 -24.74 12.77
CA GLU A 147 -0.40 -24.33 14.17
C GLU A 147 0.94 -23.70 14.59
N ILE A 148 0.85 -22.60 15.33
CA ILE A 148 2.04 -21.88 15.77
C ILE A 148 2.69 -22.69 16.89
N ASP A 149 3.94 -23.06 16.65
CA ASP A 149 4.78 -23.64 17.70
C ASP A 149 5.10 -22.53 18.73
N PRO A 150 4.67 -22.67 20.00
CA PRO A 150 4.91 -21.67 21.05
C PRO A 150 6.40 -21.39 21.29
N SER A 151 7.27 -22.30 20.86
CA SER A 151 8.73 -22.16 20.95
C SER A 151 9.35 -21.52 19.70
N VAL A 152 8.56 -20.92 18.80
CA VAL A 152 9.08 -20.13 17.67
C VAL A 152 9.90 -18.95 18.20
N THR A 153 11.18 -18.94 17.84
CA THR A 153 12.10 -17.82 18.07
C THR A 153 12.67 -17.35 16.76
N LEU A 154 13.17 -16.10 16.71
CA LEU A 154 13.86 -15.59 15.51
C LEU A 154 15.03 -16.51 15.11
N ASP A 155 15.71 -17.09 16.10
CA ASP A 155 16.82 -18.02 15.89
C ASP A 155 16.39 -19.32 15.19
N ARG A 156 15.25 -19.90 15.60
CA ARG A 156 14.71 -21.11 14.97
C ARG A 156 14.18 -20.83 13.57
N ILE A 157 13.57 -19.67 13.35
CA ILE A 157 13.15 -19.23 12.01
C ILE A 157 14.39 -19.09 11.11
N LEU A 158 15.43 -18.41 11.59
CA LEU A 158 16.67 -18.22 10.86
C LEU A 158 17.35 -19.56 10.53
N GLY A 159 17.37 -20.49 11.48
CA GLY A 159 17.89 -21.85 11.28
C GLY A 159 17.15 -22.65 10.20
N LYS A 160 15.89 -22.31 9.87
CA LYS A 160 15.15 -22.91 8.74
C LYS A 160 15.43 -22.21 7.41
N MET A 161 15.90 -20.96 7.44
CA MET A 161 16.17 -20.15 6.25
C MET A 161 17.60 -20.32 5.73
N ILE A 162 18.56 -20.63 6.61
CA ILE A 162 19.98 -20.72 6.30
C ILE A 162 20.41 -22.18 6.02
N PRO A 163 21.18 -22.44 4.94
CA PRO A 163 21.93 -23.69 4.78
C PRO A 163 22.97 -23.85 5.90
N LYS A 164 23.21 -25.07 6.41
CA LYS A 164 23.93 -25.33 7.69
C LYS A 164 25.36 -24.78 7.83
N GLU A 165 25.95 -24.14 6.82
CA GLU A 165 27.38 -23.77 6.74
C GLU A 165 27.59 -22.38 6.11
N ASP A 166 26.94 -21.35 6.64
CA ASP A 166 27.12 -19.97 6.18
C ASP A 166 28.00 -19.17 7.16
N GLU A 167 29.16 -18.69 6.70
CA GLU A 167 30.10 -17.88 7.48
C GLU A 167 29.47 -16.55 7.97
N GLU A 168 28.47 -16.04 7.24
CA GLU A 168 27.79 -14.77 7.55
C GLU A 168 26.71 -14.91 8.64
N LEU A 169 26.41 -16.13 9.08
CA LEU A 169 25.37 -16.45 10.05
C LEU A 169 25.56 -15.70 11.38
N SER A 170 26.81 -15.50 11.81
CA SER A 170 27.14 -14.75 13.03
C SER A 170 26.72 -13.27 12.92
N SER A 171 27.00 -12.63 11.79
CA SER A 171 26.66 -11.23 11.52
C SER A 171 25.16 -11.03 11.41
N ILE A 172 24.45 -11.92 10.71
CA ILE A 172 22.99 -11.85 10.55
C ILE A 172 22.30 -12.04 11.90
N ARG A 173 22.76 -12.98 12.73
CA ARG A 173 22.24 -13.17 14.10
C ARG A 173 22.43 -11.94 14.97
N GLN A 174 23.60 -11.29 14.89
CA GLN A 174 23.85 -10.05 15.62
C GLN A 174 22.92 -8.93 15.15
N GLY A 175 22.70 -8.78 13.84
CA GLY A 175 21.77 -7.81 13.27
C GLY A 175 20.33 -8.02 13.74
N LEU A 176 19.85 -9.27 13.71
CA LEU A 176 18.51 -9.63 14.21
C LEU A 176 18.36 -9.43 15.71
N SER A 177 19.37 -9.76 16.50
CA SER A 177 19.36 -9.53 17.95
C SER A 177 19.25 -8.04 18.26
N SER A 178 20.02 -7.20 17.57
CA SER A 178 19.93 -5.75 17.68
C SER A 178 18.52 -5.24 17.33
N LEU A 179 17.95 -5.68 16.20
CA LEU A 179 16.58 -5.31 15.82
C LEU A 179 15.56 -5.76 16.87
N ASN A 180 15.70 -6.98 17.39
CA ASN A 180 14.81 -7.50 18.43
C ASN A 180 14.85 -6.63 19.70
N SER A 181 16.05 -6.21 20.14
CA SER A 181 16.19 -5.33 21.31
C SER A 181 15.58 -3.94 21.11
N HIS A 182 15.58 -3.40 19.89
CA HIS A 182 15.06 -2.05 19.62
C HIS A 182 13.56 -2.02 19.35
N VAL A 183 13.02 -3.03 18.64
CA VAL A 183 11.62 -2.99 18.15
C VAL A 183 10.78 -4.20 18.58
N GLY A 184 11.30 -5.08 19.43
CA GLY A 184 10.58 -6.28 19.87
C GLY A 184 10.21 -7.20 18.70
N LEU A 185 11.10 -7.35 17.72
CA LEU A 185 10.83 -8.02 16.45
C LEU A 185 10.27 -9.43 16.61
N GLU A 186 10.78 -10.23 17.55
CA GLU A 186 10.31 -11.59 17.79
C GLU A 186 8.84 -11.63 18.20
N GLU A 187 8.45 -10.74 19.12
CA GLU A 187 7.07 -10.67 19.59
C GLU A 187 6.14 -10.22 18.46
N ARG A 188 6.56 -9.22 17.68
CA ARG A 188 5.82 -8.78 16.49
C ARG A 188 5.66 -9.89 15.45
N VAL A 189 6.68 -10.74 15.26
CA VAL A 189 6.58 -11.90 14.37
C VAL A 189 5.56 -12.91 14.93
N LYS A 190 5.59 -13.20 16.23
CA LYS A 190 4.61 -14.10 16.88
C LYS A 190 3.19 -13.56 16.76
N GLU A 191 2.98 -12.28 17.06
CA GLU A 191 1.70 -11.59 16.89
C GLU A 191 1.17 -11.71 15.46
N ARG A 192 2.04 -11.48 14.46
CA ARG A 192 1.66 -11.59 13.05
C ARG A 192 1.35 -13.03 12.64
N LEU A 193 2.09 -14.01 13.15
CA LEU A 193 1.77 -15.42 12.93
C LEU A 193 0.42 -15.78 13.56
N LEU A 194 0.15 -15.33 14.79
CA LEU A 194 -1.14 -15.54 15.48
C LEU A 194 -2.28 -14.91 14.71
N ALA A 195 -2.08 -13.70 14.18
CA ALA A 195 -3.07 -13.03 13.35
C ALA A 195 -3.44 -13.84 12.09
N LEU A 196 -2.52 -14.66 11.53
CA LEU A 196 -2.84 -15.54 10.40
C LEU A 196 -3.77 -16.69 10.78
N GLN A 197 -3.86 -17.09 12.06
CA GLN A 197 -4.83 -18.09 12.49
C GLN A 197 -6.25 -17.51 12.51
N SER A 198 -6.40 -16.25 12.91
CA SER A 198 -7.69 -15.55 12.93
C SER A 198 -8.08 -14.96 11.58
N ASN A 199 -7.11 -14.63 10.74
CA ASN A 199 -7.31 -14.10 9.39
C ASN A 199 -6.46 -14.91 8.39
N PRO A 200 -6.98 -16.06 7.93
CA PRO A 200 -6.22 -16.98 7.12
C PRO A 200 -5.83 -16.36 5.76
N PRO A 201 -4.68 -16.75 5.20
CA PRO A 201 -4.29 -16.34 3.87
C PRO A 201 -5.32 -16.72 2.81
N VAL A 202 -5.31 -15.96 1.72
CA VAL A 202 -6.14 -16.16 0.54
C VAL A 202 -5.26 -16.38 -0.69
N VAL A 203 -5.80 -17.07 -1.68
CA VAL A 203 -5.16 -17.18 -2.99
C VAL A 203 -5.43 -15.89 -3.75
N HIS A 204 -4.38 -15.19 -4.14
CA HIS A 204 -4.51 -13.96 -4.94
C HIS A 204 -5.02 -14.25 -6.35
N CYS A 205 -5.75 -13.30 -6.95
CA CYS A 205 -6.44 -13.47 -8.24
C CYS A 205 -5.51 -13.90 -9.38
N GLU A 206 -4.26 -13.41 -9.40
CA GLU A 206 -3.21 -13.82 -10.33
C GLU A 206 -3.08 -15.36 -10.32
N VAL A 207 -2.84 -15.92 -9.13
CA VAL A 207 -2.64 -17.36 -8.93
C VAL A 207 -3.93 -18.11 -9.26
N GLN A 208 -5.10 -17.60 -8.89
CA GLN A 208 -6.39 -18.25 -9.18
C GLN A 208 -6.61 -18.46 -10.69
N VAL A 209 -6.40 -17.41 -11.50
CA VAL A 209 -6.58 -17.49 -12.96
C VAL A 209 -5.54 -18.43 -13.57
N LEU A 210 -4.28 -18.31 -13.16
CA LEU A 210 -3.21 -19.16 -13.68
C LEU A 210 -3.46 -20.65 -13.41
N ASP A 211 -3.81 -20.99 -12.17
CA ASP A 211 -4.11 -22.36 -11.77
C ASP A 211 -5.35 -22.90 -12.48
N HIS A 212 -6.38 -22.08 -12.63
CA HIS A 212 -7.59 -22.47 -13.35
C HIS A 212 -7.28 -22.85 -14.81
N PHE A 213 -6.47 -22.04 -15.49
CA PHE A 213 -6.02 -22.34 -16.85
C PHE A 213 -5.17 -23.60 -16.90
N HIS A 214 -4.26 -23.78 -15.95
CA HIS A 214 -3.38 -24.93 -15.93
C HIS A 214 -4.12 -26.25 -15.66
N LYS A 215 -4.91 -26.30 -14.58
CA LYS A 215 -5.69 -27.47 -14.16
C LYS A 215 -6.78 -27.82 -15.18
N GLY A 216 -7.42 -26.79 -15.73
CA GLY A 216 -8.44 -26.95 -16.77
C GLY A 216 -7.88 -27.25 -18.16
N ARG A 217 -6.55 -27.20 -18.34
CA ARG A 217 -5.87 -27.30 -19.65
C ARG A 217 -6.47 -26.34 -20.69
N LEU A 218 -6.79 -25.13 -20.23
CA LEU A 218 -7.37 -24.08 -21.07
C LEU A 218 -6.30 -23.49 -21.99
N ARG A 219 -6.75 -22.95 -23.13
CA ARG A 219 -5.86 -22.34 -24.12
C ARG A 219 -5.92 -20.83 -24.00
N PHE A 220 -4.75 -20.20 -24.04
CA PHE A 220 -4.63 -18.76 -24.17
C PHE A 220 -4.91 -18.32 -25.60
N VAL A 221 -5.44 -17.11 -25.75
CA VAL A 221 -5.69 -16.51 -27.06
C VAL A 221 -4.33 -16.21 -27.73
N GLY A 222 -4.14 -16.67 -28.97
CA GLY A 222 -2.91 -16.42 -29.72
C GLY A 222 -1.64 -17.03 -29.12
N ASP A 223 -1.76 -18.01 -28.21
CA ASP A 223 -0.64 -18.55 -27.38
C ASP A 223 0.06 -17.48 -26.51
N ASP A 224 -0.59 -16.33 -26.30
CA ASP A 224 -0.12 -15.31 -25.37
C ASP A 224 -0.55 -15.65 -23.95
N ARG A 225 0.38 -16.21 -23.17
CA ARG A 225 0.15 -16.68 -21.79
C ARG A 225 0.15 -15.56 -20.76
N PHE A 226 -0.34 -14.40 -21.17
CA PHE A 226 -0.50 -13.23 -20.33
C PHE A 226 -1.79 -13.32 -19.52
N VAL A 227 -1.68 -12.98 -18.23
CA VAL A 227 -2.83 -12.83 -17.33
C VAL A 227 -2.81 -11.39 -16.84
N GLY A 228 -3.81 -10.61 -17.26
CA GLY A 228 -3.95 -9.22 -16.84
C GLY A 228 -4.65 -9.11 -15.48
N THR A 229 -4.12 -8.26 -14.60
CA THR A 229 -4.74 -7.89 -13.33
C THR A 229 -4.90 -6.38 -13.20
N SER A 230 -5.82 -5.94 -12.34
CA SER A 230 -6.14 -4.51 -12.15
C SER A 230 -5.03 -3.72 -11.44
N LYS A 231 -4.12 -4.40 -10.75
CA LYS A 231 -2.91 -3.84 -10.13
C LYS A 231 -1.70 -4.69 -10.51
N PHE A 232 -0.50 -4.13 -10.37
CA PHE A 232 0.73 -4.91 -10.43
C PHE A 232 0.70 -6.06 -9.41
N SER A 233 1.36 -7.16 -9.74
CA SER A 233 1.37 -8.35 -8.91
C SER A 233 2.21 -8.16 -7.64
N CYS A 234 1.89 -8.90 -6.58
CA CYS A 234 2.77 -8.97 -5.42
C CYS A 234 4.03 -9.81 -5.69
N LEU A 235 5.04 -9.68 -4.82
CA LEU A 235 6.29 -10.42 -4.97
C LEU A 235 6.05 -11.95 -5.01
N CYS A 236 5.15 -12.46 -4.17
CA CYS A 236 4.83 -13.88 -4.13
C CYS A 236 4.16 -14.34 -5.44
N CYS A 237 3.23 -13.57 -6.01
CA CYS A 237 2.58 -13.86 -7.29
C CYS A 237 3.60 -13.86 -8.44
N LYS A 238 4.48 -12.85 -8.51
CA LYS A 238 5.56 -12.78 -9.51
C LYS A 238 6.48 -14.00 -9.45
N LEU A 239 6.95 -14.37 -8.25
CA LEU A 239 7.79 -15.55 -8.06
C LEU A 239 7.03 -16.84 -8.40
N TYR A 240 5.73 -16.92 -8.04
CA TYR A 240 4.90 -18.07 -8.37
C TYR A 240 4.80 -18.26 -9.88
N TYR A 241 4.48 -17.19 -10.64
CA TYR A 241 4.41 -17.23 -12.11
C TYR A 241 5.73 -17.66 -12.73
N ARG A 242 6.85 -17.11 -12.26
CA ARG A 242 8.19 -17.45 -12.77
C ARG A 242 8.51 -18.94 -12.68
N HIS A 243 8.04 -19.60 -11.62
CA HIS A 243 8.35 -21.00 -11.34
C HIS A 243 7.20 -21.96 -11.67
N HIS A 244 6.07 -21.45 -12.16
CA HIS A 244 4.90 -22.24 -12.46
C HIS A 244 5.11 -23.13 -13.71
N PRO A 245 4.68 -24.40 -13.70
CA PRO A 245 4.91 -25.36 -14.80
C PRO A 245 4.32 -24.92 -16.15
N SER A 246 3.24 -24.14 -16.15
CA SER A 246 2.63 -23.63 -17.39
C SER A 246 3.46 -22.57 -18.13
N ARG A 247 4.52 -22.04 -17.48
CA ARG A 247 5.40 -20.99 -18.01
C ARG A 247 4.61 -19.79 -18.56
N PRO A 248 3.80 -19.11 -17.73
CA PRO A 248 3.09 -17.92 -18.15
C PRO A 248 4.06 -16.76 -18.42
N VAL A 249 3.55 -15.69 -19.03
CA VAL A 249 4.28 -14.41 -19.06
C VAL A 249 4.38 -13.90 -17.62
N GLU A 250 5.59 -13.57 -17.18
CA GLU A 250 5.81 -13.03 -15.84
C GLU A 250 5.12 -11.66 -15.70
N PRO A 251 4.30 -11.45 -14.66
CA PRO A 251 3.60 -10.19 -14.47
C PRO A 251 4.56 -9.12 -13.93
N ASP A 252 4.31 -7.88 -14.30
CA ASP A 252 4.89 -6.73 -13.62
C ASP A 252 4.50 -6.74 -12.13
N SER A 253 5.39 -6.26 -11.27
CA SER A 253 5.23 -6.34 -9.82
C SER A 253 5.67 -5.07 -9.11
N HIS A 254 4.92 -4.70 -8.07
CA HIS A 254 5.28 -3.64 -7.12
C HIS A 254 6.19 -4.18 -5.98
N GLU A 255 6.57 -5.46 -6.04
CA GLU A 255 7.53 -6.14 -5.15
C GLU A 255 7.17 -6.13 -3.65
N GLN A 256 5.90 -5.86 -3.30
CA GLN A 256 5.41 -5.92 -1.92
C GLN A 256 5.12 -7.36 -1.50
N ILE A 257 5.31 -7.62 -0.21
CA ILE A 257 5.04 -8.92 0.42
C ILE A 257 3.74 -8.80 1.20
N TYR A 258 2.75 -9.62 0.84
CA TYR A 258 1.47 -9.70 1.53
C TYR A 258 1.47 -10.95 2.42
N LEU A 259 1.30 -10.77 3.72
CA LEU A 259 1.27 -11.88 4.68
C LEU A 259 0.01 -12.74 4.56
N ASN A 260 -1.07 -12.16 4.02
CA ASN A 260 -2.31 -12.88 3.70
C ASN A 260 -2.26 -13.57 2.33
N TRP A 261 -1.09 -13.69 1.69
CA TRP A 261 -0.93 -14.49 0.48
C TRP A 261 -0.70 -15.96 0.83
N GLY A 262 -1.37 -16.86 0.12
CA GLY A 262 -1.02 -18.28 0.16
C GLY A 262 -1.31 -19.02 -1.15
N PRO A 263 -0.72 -20.21 -1.33
CA PRO A 263 -0.94 -21.02 -2.52
C PRO A 263 -2.27 -21.75 -2.47
N VAL A 264 -2.68 -22.27 -3.63
CA VAL A 264 -3.86 -23.14 -3.74
C VAL A 264 -3.69 -24.37 -2.86
N GLY A 265 -4.66 -24.59 -1.98
CA GLY A 265 -4.79 -25.74 -1.12
C GLY A 265 -5.21 -26.99 -1.89
N LEU A 266 -4.67 -28.12 -1.46
CA LEU A 266 -4.99 -29.44 -1.98
C LEU A 266 -5.84 -30.18 -0.95
N ILE A 267 -7.00 -30.69 -1.36
CA ILE A 267 -7.98 -31.33 -0.45
C ILE A 267 -7.36 -32.54 0.24
N GLU A 268 -6.59 -33.36 -0.50
CA GLU A 268 -5.93 -34.55 0.03
C GLU A 268 -4.49 -34.27 0.53
N GLY A 269 -4.08 -33.00 0.55
CA GLY A 269 -2.76 -32.57 1.00
C GLY A 269 -1.64 -33.35 0.28
N PRO A 270 -0.70 -33.99 1.01
CA PRO A 270 0.39 -34.75 0.42
C PRO A 270 0.01 -35.95 -0.46
N LYS A 271 -1.24 -36.42 -0.38
CA LYS A 271 -1.73 -37.55 -1.19
C LYS A 271 -2.25 -37.12 -2.55
N ASP A 272 -2.50 -35.82 -2.73
CA ASP A 272 -2.96 -35.25 -3.99
C ASP A 272 -1.88 -35.41 -5.08
N ALA A 273 -2.29 -35.80 -6.29
CA ALA A 273 -1.37 -35.97 -7.42
C ALA A 273 -0.61 -34.68 -7.77
N SER A 274 -1.22 -33.52 -7.49
CA SER A 274 -0.67 -32.19 -7.75
C SER A 274 0.30 -31.72 -6.65
N TYR A 275 0.45 -32.48 -5.55
CA TYR A 275 1.30 -32.09 -4.43
C TYR A 275 2.76 -31.93 -4.82
N LEU A 276 3.27 -32.84 -5.66
CA LEU A 276 4.66 -32.78 -6.12
C LEU A 276 4.91 -31.49 -6.92
N GLU A 277 4.02 -31.19 -7.87
CA GLU A 277 4.11 -30.00 -8.72
C GLU A 277 3.99 -28.70 -7.91
N LEU A 278 3.03 -28.65 -6.98
CA LEU A 278 2.89 -27.51 -6.08
C LEU A 278 4.14 -27.29 -5.24
N ARG A 279 4.73 -28.37 -4.69
CA ARG A 279 5.97 -28.31 -3.93
C ARG A 279 7.15 -27.84 -4.78
N GLU A 280 7.26 -28.34 -6.01
CA GLU A 280 8.31 -27.94 -6.96
C GLU A 280 8.17 -26.49 -7.41
N THR A 281 6.94 -25.96 -7.45
CA THR A 281 6.68 -24.54 -7.69
C THR A 281 7.01 -23.68 -6.47
N LEU A 282 6.62 -24.11 -5.27
CA LEU A 282 6.77 -23.32 -4.04
C LEU A 282 8.19 -23.29 -3.49
N ASN A 283 8.99 -24.34 -3.63
CA ASN A 283 10.36 -24.37 -3.13
C ASN A 283 11.20 -23.20 -3.71
N PRO A 284 11.22 -22.97 -5.04
CA PRO A 284 11.85 -21.78 -5.63
C PRO A 284 11.29 -20.45 -5.12
N VAL A 285 9.97 -20.33 -4.92
CA VAL A 285 9.37 -19.12 -4.33
C VAL A 285 9.92 -18.85 -2.93
N ILE A 286 9.98 -19.88 -2.09
CA ILE A 286 10.57 -19.81 -0.75
C ILE A 286 12.03 -19.40 -0.81
N HIS A 287 12.81 -19.96 -1.75
CA HIS A 287 14.21 -19.56 -1.96
C HIS A 287 14.33 -18.10 -2.37
N GLY A 288 13.52 -17.63 -3.33
CA GLY A 288 13.53 -16.23 -3.76
C GLY A 288 13.22 -15.24 -2.63
N LEU A 289 12.26 -15.58 -1.75
CA LEU A 289 11.92 -14.78 -0.56
C LEU A 289 13.07 -14.77 0.46
N ARG A 290 13.70 -15.92 0.71
CA ARG A 290 14.88 -16.01 1.59
C ARG A 290 16.03 -15.16 1.07
N ASP A 291 16.32 -15.25 -0.22
CA ASP A 291 17.38 -14.45 -0.83
C ASP A 291 17.09 -12.95 -0.74
N GLY A 292 15.82 -12.54 -0.92
CA GLY A 292 15.36 -11.18 -0.71
C GLY A 292 15.63 -10.70 0.72
N PHE A 293 15.26 -11.50 1.72
CA PHE A 293 15.53 -11.21 3.12
C PHE A 293 17.04 -11.06 3.40
N PHE A 294 17.88 -11.97 2.91
CA PHE A 294 19.32 -11.86 3.15
C PHE A 294 19.95 -10.66 2.45
N ARG A 295 19.51 -10.31 1.24
CA ARG A 295 19.91 -9.06 0.58
C ARG A 295 19.53 -7.82 1.41
N ALA A 296 18.33 -7.80 1.99
CA ALA A 296 17.88 -6.74 2.89
C ALA A 296 18.82 -6.53 4.08
N MET A 297 19.11 -7.64 4.76
CA MET A 297 19.95 -7.67 5.96
C MET A 297 21.39 -7.23 5.65
N ARG A 298 21.95 -7.68 4.52
CA ARG A 298 23.31 -7.28 4.07
C ARG A 298 23.40 -5.79 3.77
N ASN A 299 22.39 -5.25 3.09
CA ASN A 299 22.41 -3.85 2.66
C ASN A 299 22.08 -2.87 3.80
N LYS A 300 21.79 -3.36 5.03
CA LYS A 300 21.33 -2.57 6.20
C LYS A 300 20.15 -1.62 5.89
N GLY A 301 19.48 -1.84 4.76
CA GLY A 301 18.43 -1.00 4.21
C GLY A 301 17.11 -1.74 4.30
N LEU A 302 16.47 -1.69 5.47
CA LEU A 302 15.08 -2.13 5.63
C LEU A 302 14.09 -1.26 4.82
N SER A 303 14.58 -0.15 4.26
CA SER A 303 13.83 0.77 3.39
C SER A 303 13.43 0.18 2.03
N ASN A 304 14.10 -0.87 1.55
CA ASN A 304 13.91 -1.38 0.18
C ASN A 304 12.66 -2.27 0.02
N PHE A 305 11.87 -2.49 1.08
CA PHE A 305 10.68 -3.35 1.02
C PHE A 305 9.38 -2.58 0.98
N ASN A 306 9.39 -1.27 1.21
CA ASN A 306 8.19 -0.43 1.22
C ASN A 306 8.20 0.48 -0.03
N HIS A 307 7.61 -0.02 -1.11
CA HIS A 307 7.24 0.77 -2.27
C HIS A 307 5.74 1.00 -2.22
N THR A 308 5.33 2.27 -2.34
CA THR A 308 3.92 2.66 -2.40
C THR A 308 3.23 1.97 -3.58
N ASN A 309 2.14 1.26 -3.30
CA ASN A 309 1.33 0.55 -4.31
C ASN A 309 0.19 1.42 -4.87
N SER A 310 0.06 2.63 -4.33
CA SER A 310 -0.97 3.57 -4.71
C SER A 310 -0.50 4.33 -5.94
N ILE A 311 -0.99 3.94 -7.10
CA ILE A 311 -1.38 4.95 -8.09
C ILE A 311 -2.64 5.62 -7.52
N THR A 312 -2.52 6.31 -6.38
CA THR A 312 -3.45 7.40 -6.08
C THR A 312 -3.07 8.43 -7.13
N GLY A 313 -3.75 8.33 -8.27
CA GLY A 313 -3.58 9.18 -9.43
C GLY A 313 -3.91 10.63 -9.08
N LEU A 314 -3.02 11.26 -8.31
CA LEU A 314 -2.73 12.68 -8.38
C LEU A 314 -1.89 12.90 -9.63
N THR A 315 -2.32 12.29 -10.74
CA THR A 315 -1.85 12.59 -12.08
C THR A 315 -2.40 13.95 -12.42
N ARG A 316 -1.46 14.89 -12.56
CA ARG A 316 -1.58 16.02 -13.48
C ARG A 316 -2.35 15.61 -14.73
N SER A 317 -3.23 16.51 -15.18
CA SER A 317 -3.84 16.44 -16.50
C SER A 317 -2.76 16.17 -17.56
N ALA A 318 -3.10 15.38 -18.58
CA ALA A 318 -2.20 14.91 -19.64
C ALA A 318 -1.50 16.02 -20.46
N ASP A 319 -1.81 17.30 -20.20
CA ASP A 319 -1.26 18.46 -20.90
C ASP A 319 -0.03 19.09 -20.23
N THR A 320 0.53 18.49 -19.17
CA THR A 320 1.69 19.09 -18.48
C THR A 320 3.00 18.39 -18.86
N PRO A 321 4.02 19.08 -19.39
CA PRO A 321 5.29 18.47 -19.76
C PRO A 321 5.98 17.79 -18.56
N VAL A 322 6.54 16.62 -18.84
CA VAL A 322 7.30 15.79 -17.90
C VAL A 322 8.53 16.56 -17.41
N ASN A 323 8.51 16.99 -16.15
CA ASN A 323 9.73 17.14 -15.39
C ASN A 323 9.76 16.01 -14.36
N SER A 324 10.79 15.19 -14.50
CA SER A 324 11.17 14.07 -13.64
C SER A 324 11.51 14.61 -12.25
N ASP A 325 10.66 14.34 -11.27
CA ASP A 325 11.07 14.27 -9.87
C ASP A 325 10.43 13.02 -9.25
N SER A 326 11.30 12.11 -8.82
CA SER A 326 11.01 10.84 -8.19
C SER A 326 10.73 11.06 -6.70
N ASP A 327 9.47 11.19 -6.32
CA ASP A 327 9.07 11.25 -4.91
C ASP A 327 8.77 9.84 -4.39
N VAL A 328 9.70 9.30 -3.62
CA VAL A 328 9.57 8.05 -2.88
C VAL A 328 8.77 8.34 -1.60
N GLU A 329 7.45 8.15 -1.64
CA GLU A 329 6.61 8.27 -0.45
C GLU A 329 6.59 6.93 0.34
N LEU A 330 7.09 6.97 1.57
CA LEU A 330 6.83 5.98 2.62
C LEU A 330 5.43 6.24 3.20
N ASP A 331 4.55 5.24 3.16
CA ASP A 331 3.49 5.12 4.16
C ASP A 331 3.03 3.65 4.25
N SER A 332 2.76 3.22 5.48
CA SER A 332 2.47 1.87 5.90
C SER A 332 1.12 1.82 6.59
N GLU A 333 0.11 1.18 6.00
CA GLU A 333 -1.02 0.53 6.68
C GLU A 333 -1.63 -0.52 5.71
N PRO A 334 -2.12 -1.67 6.21
CA PRO A 334 -2.72 -2.70 5.38
C PRO A 334 -4.13 -2.29 4.94
N GLU A 335 -4.41 -2.42 3.64
CA GLU A 335 -5.78 -2.40 3.07
C GLU A 335 -6.58 -3.56 3.68
N GLY A 336 -7.19 -3.34 4.84
CA GLY A 336 -8.18 -4.23 5.46
C GLY A 336 -9.57 -3.78 5.07
N GLY A 337 -10.19 -4.48 4.12
CA GLY A 337 -11.62 -4.38 3.89
C GLY A 337 -12.36 -4.98 5.08
N THR A 338 -13.00 -4.15 5.90
CA THR A 338 -14.06 -4.61 6.79
C THR A 338 -15.32 -4.76 5.95
N THR A 339 -15.68 -6.01 5.65
CA THR A 339 -17.07 -6.37 5.36
C THR A 339 -17.88 -6.07 6.61
N LEU A 340 -18.80 -5.12 6.49
CA LEU A 340 -19.95 -5.00 7.37
C LEU A 340 -20.76 -6.30 7.21
N GLU A 341 -20.88 -7.07 8.28
CA GLU A 341 -21.97 -8.05 8.39
C GLU A 341 -23.02 -7.48 9.33
N ASP A 342 -24.23 -7.40 8.80
CA ASP A 342 -25.46 -6.98 9.46
C ASP A 342 -25.87 -7.97 10.56
N SER A 343 -26.20 -7.44 11.75
CA SER A 343 -27.39 -7.77 12.55
C SER A 343 -27.51 -6.81 13.74
#